data_AF-A0A9W4W7H3-F1
#
_entry.id   AF-A0A9W4W7H3-F1
#
_cell.length_a   1.000
_cell.length_b   1.000
_cell.length_c   1.000
_cell.angle_alpha   90.00
_cell.angle_beta   90.00
_cell.angle_gamma   90.00
#
_symmetry.space_group_name_H-M   'P 1'
#
loop_
_entity.id
_entity.type
_entity.pdbx_description
1 polymer ?
#
loop_
_entity_poly.entity_id
_entity_poly.type
_entity_poly.pdbx_seq_one_letter_code
_entity_poly.pdbx_strand_id
1 'polypeptide(L)' 'MSSPRRRIETDFYVRFKGPAETPFEGGVWKVHVELPDQYPYKSPSIGFVNRIFHPNIDEL' A
#
# COMPACT_ATOMS: atom_id res chain seq x y z
N MET A 1 -28.40 -7.69 -20.83
CA MET A 1 -28.15 -7.09 -19.50
C MET A 1 -26.65 -7.04 -19.30
N SER A 2 -26.05 -5.85 -19.38
CA SER A 2 -24.60 -5.69 -19.23
C SER A 2 -24.22 -5.96 -17.78
N SER A 3 -23.39 -6.98 -17.56
CA SER A 3 -22.83 -7.29 -16.23
C SER A 3 -22.12 -6.04 -15.69
N PRO A 4 -22.35 -5.61 -14.44
CA PRO A 4 -21.67 -4.46 -13.91
C PRO A 4 -20.18 -4.80 -13.88
N ARG A 5 -19.38 -4.14 -14.72
CA ARG A 5 -17.92 -4.18 -14.62
C ARG A 5 -17.60 -3.88 -13.16
N ARG A 6 -17.01 -4.83 -12.43
CA ARG A 6 -16.54 -4.59 -11.06
C ARG A 6 -15.68 -3.34 -11.13
N ARG A 7 -16.14 -2.26 -10.48
CA ARG A 7 -15.36 -1.05 -10.34
C ARG A 7 -14.10 -1.49 -9.58
N ILE A 8 -12.93 -1.24 -10.15
CA ILE A 8 -11.68 -1.48 -9.44
C ILE A 8 -11.68 -0.50 -8.27
N GLU A 9 -11.54 -1.03 -7.06
CA GLU A 9 -11.37 -0.21 -5.87
C GLU A 9 -9.97 0.42 -5.95
N THR A 10 -9.94 1.75 -6.07
CA THR A 10 -8.69 2.52 -6.29
C THR A 10 -8.08 3.04 -5.00
N ASP A 11 -8.81 3.00 -3.89
CA ASP A 11 -8.33 3.37 -2.55
C ASP A 11 -8.60 2.19 -1.63
N PHE A 12 -7.54 1.58 -1.09
CA PHE A 12 -7.67 0.42 -0.22
C PHE A 12 -6.48 0.28 0.73
N TYR A 13 -6.61 -0.64 1.69
CA TYR A 13 -5.56 -0.96 2.66
C TYR A 13 -5.12 -2.41 2.54
N VAL A 14 -3.82 -2.64 2.73
CA VAL A 14 -3.23 -3.97 2.81
C VAL A 14 -2.46 -4.16 4.12
N ARG A 15 -2.33 -5.42 4.55
CA ARG A 15 -1.44 -5.82 5.64
C ARG A 15 -0.11 -6.26 5.07
N PHE A 16 0.94 -5.50 5.35
CA PHE A 16 2.30 -5.78 4.95
C PHE A 16 3.06 -6.41 6.12
N LYS A 17 3.63 -7.61 5.89
CA LYS A 17 4.48 -8.27 6.88
C LYS A 17 5.94 -7.90 6.61
N GLY A 18 6.66 -7.59 7.68
CA GLY A 18 8.09 -7.34 7.60
C GLY A 18 8.84 -8.54 7.04
N PRO A 19 9.79 -8.33 6.11
CA PRO A 19 10.61 -9.42 5.58
C PRO A 19 11.44 -10.09 6.67
N ALA A 20 11.57 -11.42 6.57
CA ALA A 20 12.49 -12.18 7.42
C ALA A 20 13.95 -11.74 7.17
N GLU A 21 14.81 -11.93 8.17
CA GLU A 21 16.23 -11.60 8.13
C GLU A 21 16.51 -10.10 7.94
N THR A 22 15.56 -9.25 8.34
CA THR A 22 15.71 -7.79 8.37
C THR A 22 15.32 -7.24 9.74
N PRO A 23 15.70 -5.99 10.09
CA PRO A 23 15.22 -5.34 11.31
C PRO A 23 13.69 -5.22 11.41
N PHE A 24 12.97 -5.43 10.31
CA PHE A 24 11.51 -5.37 10.23
C PHE A 24 10.83 -6.72 10.49
N GLU A 25 11.59 -7.81 10.61
CA GLU A 25 11.05 -9.15 10.81
C GLU A 25 10.07 -9.21 11.99
N GLY A 26 8.95 -9.91 11.79
CA GLY A 26 7.86 -10.01 12.79
C GLY A 26 6.95 -8.78 12.87
N GLY A 27 7.34 -7.64 12.27
CA GLY A 27 6.51 -6.45 12.18
C GLY A 27 5.34 -6.61 11.21
N VAL A 28 4.25 -5.88 11.47
CA VAL A 28 3.08 -5.81 10.59
C VAL A 28 2.64 -4.36 10.45
N TRP A 29 2.47 -3.91 9.21
CA TRP A 29 2.03 -2.57 8.88
C TRP A 29 0.72 -2.58 8.11
N LYS A 30 -0.15 -1.62 8.43
CA LYS A 30 -1.27 -1.25 7.60
C LYS A 30 -0.76 -0.25 6.56
N VAL A 31 -0.84 -0.63 5.30
CA VAL A 31 -0.36 0.19 4.18
C VAL A 31 -1.56 0.67 3.39
N HIS A 32 -1.68 1.98 3.23
CA HIS A 32 -2.64 2.63 2.34
C HIS A 32 -2.10 2.60 0.91
N VAL A 33 -2.96 2.20 -0.03
CA VAL A 33 -2.65 2.11 -1.45
C VAL A 33 -3.67 2.92 -2.21
N GLU A 34 -3.19 3.86 -3.02
CA GLU A 34 -4.02 4.63 -3.92
C GLU A 34 -3.57 4.42 -5.37
N LEU A 35 -4.49 3.98 -6.23
CA LEU A 35 -4.28 3.83 -7.65
C LEU A 35 -4.72 5.12 -8.35
N PRO A 36 -3.82 5.84 -9.06
CA PRO A 36 -4.22 6.99 -9.83
C PRO A 36 -5.05 6.58 -11.06
N ASP A 37 -5.84 7.49 -11.61
CA ASP A 37 -6.64 7.27 -12.82
C ASP A 37 -5.83 6.77 -14.02
N GLN A 38 -4.53 7.08 -14.03
CA GLN A 38 -3.58 6.76 -15.11
C GLN A 38 -2.85 5.44 -14.84
N TYR A 39 -3.19 4.68 -13.80
CA TYR A 39 -2.67 3.35 -13.57
C TYR A 39 -3.05 2.41 -14.74
N PRO A 40 -2.16 1.55 -15.26
CA PRO A 40 -0.82 1.22 -14.75
C PRO A 40 0.34 2.06 -15.32
N TYR A 41 0.06 3.11 -16.11
CA TYR A 41 1.09 4.00 -16.66
C TYR A 41 1.71 4.91 -15.60
N LYS A 42 0.97 5.26 -14.55
CA LYS A 42 1.51 5.85 -13.32
C LYS A 42 1.50 4.83 -12.19
N SER A 43 2.53 4.91 -11.34
CA SER A 43 2.67 4.06 -10.15
C SER A 43 1.59 4.36 -9.11
N PRO A 44 1.25 3.38 -8.25
CA PRO A 44 0.42 3.64 -7.09
C PRO A 44 1.15 4.49 -6.06
N SER A 45 0.39 5.22 -5.25
CA SER A 45 0.88 5.88 -4.04
C SER A 45 0.82 4.88 -2.87
N ILE A 46 1.86 4.86 -2.04
CA ILE A 46 2.00 3.93 -0.91
C ILE A 46 2.28 4.74 0.36
N GLY A 47 1.45 4.55 1.39
CA GLY A 47 1.62 5.18 2.70
C GLY A 47 1.55 4.17 3.84
N PHE A 48 2.51 4.22 4.78
CA PHE A 48 2.47 3.42 6.00
C PHE A 48 1.61 4.13 7.05
N VAL A 49 0.49 3.53 7.44
CA VAL A 49 -0.47 4.14 8.39
C VAL A 49 0.05 4.13 9.82
N ASN A 50 0.78 3.07 10.19
CA ASN A 50 1.49 2.99 11.45
C ASN A 50 2.99 3.19 11.22
N ARG A 51 3.68 3.76 12.22
CA ARG A 51 5.09 4.18 12.11
C ARG A 51 6.01 3.03 11.68
N ILE A 52 6.97 3.37 10.82
CA ILE A 52 8.09 2.54 10.41
C ILE A 52 9.35 3.40 10.38
N PHE A 53 10.44 2.88 10.91
CA PHE A 53 11.73 3.59 10.89
C PHE A 53 12.53 3.17 9.66
N HIS A 54 12.50 3.98 8.61
CA HIS A 54 13.22 3.74 7.37
C HIS A 54 13.66 5.06 6.72
N PRO A 55 14.90 5.19 6.21
CA PRO A 55 15.42 6.47 5.69
C PRO A 55 14.59 7.11 4.57
N ASN A 56 13.80 6.31 3.87
CA ASN A 56 12.96 6.77 2.76
C ASN A 56 11.47 6.89 3.12
N ILE A 57 11.12 6.82 4.41
CA ILE A 57 9.74 6.96 4.86
C ILE A 57 9.69 8.06 5.91
N ASP A 58 8.87 9.08 5.67
CA ASP A 58 8.67 10.18 6.61
C ASP A 58 7.93 9.69 7.87
N GLU A 59 8.27 10.26 9.03
CA GLU A 59 7.69 9.89 10.33
C GLU A 59 6.36 10.61 10.68
N LEU A 60 5.89 11.51 9.79
CA LEU A 60 4.77 12.43 10.04
C LEU A 60 3.39 11.75 10.05
#